data_AF-A0A857MLJ9-F1
#
_entry.id   AF-A0A857MLJ9-F1
#
_cell.length_a   1.000
_cell.length_b   1.000
_cell.length_c   1.000
_cell.angle_alpha   90.00
_cell.angle_beta   90.00
_cell.angle_gamma   90.00
#
_symmetry.space_group_name_H-M   'P 1'
#
loop_
_entity.id
_entity.type
_entity.pdbx_description
1 polymer ?
#
loop_
_entity_poly.entity_id
_entity_poly.type
_entity_poly.pdbx_seq_one_letter_code
_entity_poly.pdbx_strand_id
1 'polypeptide(L)'
;MLDVFITSRVRRKIVVVYAKYPDFRTHVRGLAKLIKEDPGNIQRELKKLEKVGFLTSEKQGNTKIYSTNKQFPIFKELQSIVIKSQQHSSRPKRPSTGI
;
A
#
# COMPACT_ATOMS: atom_id res chain seq x y z
N MET A 1 -0.15 6.96 -11.91
CA MET A 1 -1.44 6.32 -12.22
C MET A 1 -2.31 6.05 -10.99
N LEU A 2 -1.84 5.34 -9.95
CA LEU A 2 -2.66 5.12 -8.73
C LEU A 2 -3.10 6.41 -8.00
N ASP A 3 -2.36 7.50 -8.20
CA ASP A 3 -2.67 8.86 -7.76
C ASP A 3 -3.96 9.43 -8.32
N VAL A 4 -4.40 8.97 -9.49
CA VAL A 4 -5.67 9.41 -10.09
C VAL A 4 -6.87 8.89 -9.29
N PHE A 5 -6.79 7.67 -8.75
CA PHE A 5 -7.89 7.01 -8.05
C PHE A 5 -7.79 7.10 -6.53
N ILE A 6 -6.57 7.11 -6.00
CA ILE A 6 -6.32 7.16 -4.56
C ILE A 6 -5.58 8.46 -4.29
N THR A 7 -6.27 9.49 -3.81
CA THR A 7 -5.70 10.85 -3.61
C THR A 7 -4.66 10.92 -2.49
N SER A 8 -4.82 10.13 -1.43
CA SER A 8 -3.87 10.08 -0.31
C SER A 8 -2.55 9.40 -0.70
N ARG A 9 -1.44 10.15 -0.62
CA ARG A 9 -0.09 9.64 -0.89
C ARG A 9 0.29 8.48 0.04
N VAL A 10 -0.02 8.62 1.32
CA VAL A 10 0.29 7.59 2.33
C VAL A 10 -0.51 6.32 2.05
N ARG A 11 -1.81 6.44 1.76
CA ARG A 11 -2.64 5.29 1.39
C ARG A 11 -2.11 4.55 0.16
N ARG A 12 -1.69 5.28 -0.88
CA ARG A 12 -1.08 4.66 -2.07
C ARG A 12 0.13 3.81 -1.72
N LYS A 13 1.05 4.35 -0.93
CA LYS A 13 2.26 3.61 -0.50
C LYS A 13 1.90 2.35 0.30
N ILE A 14 0.95 2.46 1.23
CA ILE A 14 0.48 1.33 2.03
C ILE A 14 -0.15 0.25 1.14
N VAL A 15 -1.07 0.63 0.25
CA VAL A 15 -1.75 -0.29 -0.67
C VAL A 15 -0.72 -1.00 -1.57
N VAL A 16 0.28 -0.28 -2.08
CA VAL A 16 1.34 -0.90 -2.90
C VAL A 16 2.10 -1.98 -2.13
N VAL A 17 2.51 -1.70 -0.88
CA VAL A 17 3.24 -2.67 -0.06
C VAL A 17 2.41 -3.92 0.19
N TYR A 18 1.20 -3.77 0.73
CA TYR A 18 0.37 -4.90 1.16
C TYR A 18 -0.26 -5.67 -0.01
N ALA A 19 -0.53 -5.03 -1.14
CA ALA A 19 -1.01 -5.71 -2.34
C ALA A 19 0.13 -6.46 -3.06
N LYS A 20 1.34 -5.90 -3.12
CA LYS A 20 2.49 -6.56 -3.78
C LYS A 20 3.07 -7.70 -2.94
N TYR A 21 3.12 -7.52 -1.62
CA TYR A 21 3.68 -8.48 -0.68
C TYR A 21 2.59 -8.93 0.31
N PRO A 22 1.69 -9.85 -0.08
CA PRO A 22 0.55 -10.23 0.76
C PRO A 22 0.92 -10.96 2.06
N ASP A 23 2.15 -11.47 2.14
CA ASP A 23 2.70 -12.08 3.36
C ASP A 23 3.43 -11.07 4.25
N PHE A 24 3.54 -9.81 3.82
CA PHE A 24 4.16 -8.75 4.61
C PHE A 24 3.33 -8.45 5.86
N ARG A 25 4.01 -8.43 7.01
CA ARG A 25 3.43 -8.10 8.31
C ARG A 25 4.34 -7.15 9.04
N THR A 26 3.79 -6.07 9.59
CA THR A 26 4.57 -5.15 10.41
C THR A 26 3.69 -4.28 11.29
N HIS A 27 4.33 -3.60 12.25
CA HIS A 27 3.69 -2.57 13.06
C HIS A 27 3.83 -1.19 12.42
N VAL A 28 3.08 -0.21 12.93
CA VAL A 28 3.04 1.18 12.42
C VAL A 28 4.45 1.79 12.24
N ARG A 29 5.32 1.66 13.24
CA ARG A 29 6.68 2.25 13.19
C ARG A 29 7.58 1.55 12.16
N GLY A 30 7.46 0.23 12.02
CA GLY A 30 8.17 -0.53 10.98
C GLY A 30 7.76 -0.08 9.59
N LEU A 31 6.46 0.10 9.36
CA LEU A 31 5.96 0.61 8.09
C LEU A 31 6.39 2.06 7.84
N ALA A 32 6.36 2.93 8.86
CA ALA A 32 6.83 4.32 8.78
C ALA A 32 8.27 4.44 8.29
N LYS A 33 9.15 3.62 8.83
CA LYS A 33 10.55 3.55 8.38
C LYS A 33 10.65 3.05 6.94
N LEU A 34 9.89 2.01 6.58
CA LEU A 34 9.91 1.42 5.24
C LEU A 34 9.47 2.39 4.15
N ILE A 35 8.35 3.08 4.33
CA ILE A 35 7.76 3.94 3.29
C ILE A 35 8.11 5.43 3.44
N LYS A 36 8.90 5.76 4.46
CA LYS A 36 9.37 7.12 4.80
C LYS A 36 8.21 8.12 4.92
N GLU A 37 7.27 7.83 5.81
CA GLU A 37 6.10 8.67 6.11
C GLU A 37 5.88 8.79 7.61
N ASP A 38 5.15 9.81 8.04
CA ASP A 38 4.82 10.06 9.45
C ASP A 38 4.00 8.89 10.07
N PRO A 39 4.39 8.38 11.26
CA PRO A 39 3.66 7.31 11.94
C PRO A 39 2.18 7.61 12.22
N GLY A 40 1.83 8.86 12.53
CA GLY A 40 0.44 9.26 12.81
C GLY A 40 -0.43 9.17 11.56
N ASN A 41 0.08 9.65 10.41
CA ASN A 41 -0.57 9.51 9.12
C ASN A 41 -0.73 8.04 8.70
N ILE A 42 0.31 7.23 8.89
CA ILE A 42 0.24 5.79 8.63
C ILE A 42 -0.81 5.13 9.52
N GLN A 43 -0.83 5.43 10.81
CA GLN A 43 -1.80 4.85 11.74
C GLN A 43 -3.24 5.18 11.31
N ARG A 44 -3.50 6.44 10.91
CA ARG A 44 -4.81 6.85 10.40
C ARG A 44 -5.23 6.05 9.16
N GLU A 45 -4.33 5.87 8.20
CA GLU A 45 -4.64 5.13 6.97
C GLU A 45 -4.73 3.62 7.18
N LEU A 46 -3.89 3.02 8.03
CA LEU A 46 -3.98 1.61 8.41
C LEU A 46 -5.33 1.31 9.08
N LYS A 47 -5.79 2.15 10.02
CA LYS A 47 -7.11 1.99 10.66
C LYS A 47 -8.25 2.04 9.64
N LYS A 48 -8.18 2.93 8.64
CA LYS A 48 -9.20 3.01 7.58
C LYS A 48 -9.21 1.75 6.72
N LEU A 49 -8.04 1.27 6.31
CA LEU A 49 -7.89 0.08 5.49
C LEU A 49 -8.28 -1.21 6.24
N GLU A 50 -8.04 -1.25 7.54
CA GLU A 50 -8.53 -2.29 8.43
C GLU A 50 -10.05 -2.26 8.55
N LYS A 51 -10.65 -1.08 8.76
CA LYS A 51 -12.10 -0.91 8.89
C LYS A 51 -12.87 -1.42 7.66
N VAL A 52 -12.32 -1.24 6.47
CA VAL A 52 -12.93 -1.73 5.21
C VAL A 52 -12.59 -3.19 4.90
N GLY A 53 -11.76 -3.84 5.74
CA GLY A 53 -11.43 -5.26 5.61
C GLY A 53 -10.30 -5.58 4.63
N PHE A 54 -9.61 -4.59 4.06
CA PHE A 54 -8.43 -4.82 3.22
C PHE A 54 -7.22 -5.31 4.05
N LEU A 55 -7.06 -4.74 5.25
CA LEU A 55 -6.07 -5.19 6.21
C LEU A 55 -6.74 -5.89 7.39
N THR A 56 -6.02 -6.84 7.97
CA THR A 56 -6.30 -7.41 9.28
C THR A 56 -5.21 -7.00 10.23
N SER A 57 -5.48 -7.18 11.52
CA SER A 57 -4.47 -6.93 12.54
C SER A 57 -4.52 -7.94 13.65
N GLU A 58 -3.38 -8.11 14.29
CA GLU A 58 -3.21 -8.94 15.47
C GLU A 58 -2.42 -8.17 16.54
N LYS A 59 -2.73 -8.42 17.81
CA LYS A 59 -1.99 -7.84 18.93
C LYS A 59 -0.85 -8.78 19.29
N GLN A 60 0.38 -8.32 19.13
CA GLN A 60 1.59 -9.02 19.55
C GLN A 60 2.23 -8.24 20.71
N GLY A 61 2.01 -8.72 21.94
CA GLY A 61 2.35 -7.98 23.16
C GLY A 61 1.60 -6.65 23.24
N ASN A 62 2.33 -5.53 23.35
CA ASN A 62 1.75 -4.19 23.37
C ASN A 62 1.67 -3.52 21.97
N THR A 63 1.99 -4.26 20.92
CA THR A 63 2.07 -3.72 19.56
C THR A 63 1.01 -4.35 18.66
N LYS A 64 0.40 -3.52 17.80
CA LYS A 64 -0.53 -3.96 16.76
C LYS A 64 0.24 -4.23 15.46
N ILE A 65 0.18 -5.47 15.00
CA ILE A 65 0.76 -5.91 13.72
C ILE A 65 -0.35 -5.91 12.68
N TYR A 66 -0.09 -5.36 11.50
CA TYR A 66 -1.02 -5.34 10.37
C TYR A 66 -0.54 -6.31 9.29
N SER A 67 -1.49 -6.94 8.62
CA SER A 67 -1.29 -7.89 7.52
C SER A 67 -2.40 -7.74 6.48
N THR A 68 -2.14 -8.21 5.27
CA THR A 68 -3.15 -8.21 4.19
C THR A 68 -4.23 -9.25 4.45
N ASN A 69 -5.51 -8.87 4.33
CA ASN A 69 -6.59 -9.84 4.26
C ASN A 69 -6.68 -10.43 2.84
N LYS A 70 -6.14 -11.64 2.66
CA LYS A 70 -6.17 -12.32 1.34
C LYS A 70 -7.58 -12.73 0.90
N GLN A 71 -8.55 -12.73 1.80
CA GLN A 71 -9.97 -13.03 1.52
C GLN A 71 -10.77 -11.76 1.17
N PHE A 72 -10.13 -10.59 1.09
CA PHE A 72 -10.82 -9.35 0.71
C PHE A 72 -11.41 -9.48 -0.71
N PRO A 73 -12.70 -9.15 -0.94
CA PRO A 73 -13.41 -9.51 -2.18
C PRO A 73 -12.78 -9.07 -3.49
N ILE A 74 -12.03 -7.96 -3.50
CA ILE A 74 -11.37 -7.41 -4.70
C ILE A 74 -9.83 -7.46 -4.58
N PHE A 75 -9.29 -8.34 -3.75
CA PHE A 75 -7.86 -8.37 -3.46
C PHE A 75 -7.03 -8.61 -4.72
N LYS A 76 -7.42 -9.57 -5.56
CA LYS A 76 -6.68 -9.98 -6.76
C LYS A 76 -6.70 -8.91 -7.84
N GLU A 77 -7.83 -8.22 -7.99
CA GLU A 77 -8.03 -7.08 -8.87
C GLU A 77 -7.17 -5.92 -8.41
N LEU A 78 -7.21 -5.57 -7.12
CA LEU A 78 -6.39 -4.50 -6.55
C LEU A 78 -4.90 -4.79 -6.71
N GLN A 79 -4.48 -6.03 -6.45
CA GLN A 79 -3.10 -6.49 -6.67
C GLN A 79 -2.69 -6.33 -8.14
N SER A 80 -3.55 -6.74 -9.07
CA SER A 80 -3.30 -6.61 -10.51
C SER A 80 -3.19 -5.14 -10.94
N ILE A 81 -4.06 -4.26 -10.44
CA ILE A 81 -4.03 -2.82 -10.71
C ILE A 81 -2.72 -2.20 -10.20
N VAL A 82 -2.29 -2.57 -8.98
CA VAL A 82 -1.03 -2.10 -8.38
C VAL A 82 0.16 -2.52 -9.25
N ILE A 83 0.24 -3.79 -9.64
CA ILE A 83 1.34 -4.31 -10.47
C ILE A 83 1.40 -3.57 -11.81
N LYS A 84 0.27 -3.45 -12.52
CA LYS A 84 0.19 -2.75 -13.81
C LYS A 84 0.53 -1.27 -13.70
N SER A 85 0.07 -0.60 -12.64
CA SER A 85 0.39 0.81 -12.41
C SER A 85 1.89 1.05 -12.20
N GLN A 86 2.61 0.12 -11.57
CA GLN A 86 4.06 0.25 -11.37
C GLN A 86 4.81 0.08 -12.70
N GLN A 87 4.41 -0.88 -13.53
CA GLN A 87 5.02 -1.12 -14.85
C GLN A 87 4.89 0.08 -15.80
N HIS A 88 3.74 0.76 -15.79
CA HIS A 88 3.55 1.98 -16.58
C HIS A 88 4.34 3.19 -16.05
N SER A 89 4.58 3.25 -14.74
CA SER A 89 5.37 4.32 -14.12
C SER A 89 6.88 4.15 -14.35
N SER A 90 7.33 2.91 -14.62
CA SER A 90 8.74 2.58 -14.90
C SER A 90 9.12 2.67 -16.38
N ARG A 91 8.20 3.04 -17.29
CA ARG A 91 8.59 3.29 -18.69
C ARG A 91 9.43 4.58 -18.72
N PRO A 92 10.71 4.53 -19.12
CA PRO A 92 11.47 5.75 -19.30
C PRO A 92 10.74 6.62 -20.32
N LYS A 93 10.52 7.90 -20.00
CA LYS A 93 10.20 8.91 -21.02
C LYS A 93 11.33 8.78 -22.05
N ARG A 94 11.04 8.19 -23.21
CA ARG A 94 11.97 8.25 -24.34
C ARG A 94 12.26 9.74 -24.56
N PRO A 95 13.53 10.17 -24.58
CA PRO A 95 13.81 11.53 -25.00
C PRO A 95 13.20 11.69 -26.39
N SER A 96 12.33 12.68 -26.54
CA SER A 96 11.84 13.12 -27.84
C SER A 96 13.04 13.72 -28.57
N THR A 97 13.78 12.90 -29.29
CA THR A 97 14.75 13.35 -30.29
C THR A 97 14.03 13.40 -31.64
N GLY A 98 14.03 14.58 -32.25
CA GLY A 98 13.52 14.87 -33.60
C GLY A 98 12.21 15.67 -33.53
N ILE A 99 12.10 16.89 -34.09
CA ILE A 99 12.89 17.62 -35.09
C ILE A 99 12.95 19.09 -34.66
#